data_AF-A0A6L3C7H2-F1
#
_entry.id   AF-A0A6L3C7H2-F1
#
_cell.length_a   1.000
_cell.length_b   1.000
_cell.length_c   1.000
_cell.angle_alpha   90.00
_cell.angle_beta   90.00
_cell.angle_gamma   90.00
#
_symmetry.space_group_name_H-M   'P 1'
#
loop_
_entity.id
_entity.type
_entity.pdbx_description
1 polymer ?
#
loop_
_entity_poly.entity_id
_entity_poly.type
_entity_poly.pdbx_seq_one_letter_code
_entity_poly.pdbx_strand_id
1 'polypeptide(L)'
;MLDDPISQIAKDLRLRPGQVSATASLLDGGGTVPFIARYRKENTGSLDEVEITSIRNRLFQIRELTERRRVILESLEKRGLLTNELQKTILGAETLATLEDIYLPYRPKRRTRA
;
A
#
# COMPACT_ATOMS: atom_id res chain seq x y z
N MET A 1 -5.50 -9.46 -10.82
CA MET A 1 -4.81 -10.31 -9.83
C MET A 1 -3.58 -9.52 -9.36
N LEU A 2 -3.86 -8.40 -8.70
CA LEU A 2 -2.92 -7.37 -8.26
C LEU A 2 -2.77 -7.54 -6.75
N ASP A 3 -2.44 -8.75 -6.28
CA ASP A 3 -2.75 -9.12 -4.90
C ASP A 3 -1.58 -9.76 -4.13
N ASP A 4 -0.36 -9.66 -4.66
CA ASP A 4 0.83 -9.99 -3.86
C ASP A 4 1.77 -8.79 -3.68
N PRO A 5 1.56 -7.99 -2.62
CA PRO A 5 2.46 -6.90 -2.24
C PRO A 5 3.92 -7.36 -2.10
N ILE A 6 4.17 -8.61 -1.67
CA ILE A 6 5.52 -9.13 -1.47
C ILE A 6 6.23 -9.25 -2.82
N SER A 7 5.60 -9.89 -3.80
CA SER A 7 6.16 -10.02 -5.15
C SER A 7 6.36 -8.67 -5.84
N GLN A 8 5.45 -7.70 -5.64
CA GLN A 8 5.60 -6.36 -6.19
C GLN A 8 6.81 -5.63 -5.59
N ILE A 9 6.89 -5.58 -4.25
CA ILE A 9 8.00 -4.92 -3.56
C ILE A 9 9.33 -5.59 -3.88
N ALA A 10 9.37 -6.92 -3.96
CA ALA A 10 10.56 -7.67 -4.33
C ALA A 10 11.08 -7.25 -5.72
N LYS A 11 10.20 -7.11 -6.70
CA LYS A 11 10.55 -6.62 -8.04
C LYS A 11 11.05 -5.17 -8.01
N ASP A 12 10.31 -4.30 -7.34
CA ASP A 12 10.61 -2.86 -7.27
C ASP A 12 11.97 -2.58 -6.63
N LEU A 13 12.27 -3.29 -5.55
CA LEU A 13 13.50 -3.12 -4.77
C LEU A 13 14.63 -4.05 -5.21
N ARG A 14 14.39 -4.91 -6.22
CA ARG A 14 15.33 -5.95 -6.69
C ARG A 14 15.81 -6.88 -5.56
N LEU A 15 14.89 -7.24 -4.68
CA LEU A 15 15.11 -8.15 -3.54
C LEU A 15 14.42 -9.49 -3.79
N ARG A 16 14.79 -10.51 -3.02
CA ARG A 16 14.09 -11.80 -3.09
C ARG A 16 12.76 -11.71 -2.34
N PRO A 17 11.66 -12.31 -2.84
CA PRO A 17 10.37 -12.33 -2.16
C PRO A 17 10.44 -12.84 -0.71
N GLY A 18 11.30 -13.84 -0.44
CA GLY A 18 11.51 -14.35 0.92
C GLY A 18 12.07 -13.30 1.89
N GLN A 19 12.95 -12.40 1.43
CA GLN A 19 13.51 -11.34 2.27
C GLN A 19 12.47 -10.27 2.59
N VAL A 20 11.64 -9.92 1.60
CA VAL A 20 10.51 -8.99 1.78
C VAL A 20 9.48 -9.58 2.73
N SER A 21 9.10 -10.85 2.55
CA SER A 21 8.14 -11.56 3.39
C SER A 21 8.61 -11.68 4.85
N ALA A 22 9.87 -12.07 5.06
CA ALA A 22 10.45 -12.14 6.40
C ALA A 22 10.49 -10.77 7.08
N THR A 23 10.91 -9.73 6.35
CA THR A 23 10.94 -8.36 6.86
C THR A 23 9.54 -7.84 7.19
N ALA A 24 8.55 -8.08 6.32
CA ALA A 24 7.16 -7.71 6.55
C ALA A 24 6.62 -8.36 7.83
N SER A 25 6.87 -9.66 8.01
CA SER A 25 6.44 -10.41 9.20
C SER A 25 7.07 -9.86 10.49
N LEU A 26 8.34 -9.47 10.45
CA LEU A 26 9.03 -8.87 11.59
C LEU A 26 8.50 -7.47 11.92
N LEU A 27 8.21 -6.65 10.90
CA LEU A 27 7.63 -5.32 11.07
C LEU A 27 6.21 -5.40 11.65
N ASP A 28 5.38 -6.32 11.13
CA ASP A 28 4.01 -6.56 11.62
C ASP A 28 4.00 -7.13 13.05
N GLY A 29 5.04 -7.88 13.43
CA GLY A 29 5.30 -8.30 14.81
C GLY A 29 5.84 -7.21 15.74
N GLY A 30 5.88 -5.95 15.28
CA GLY A 30 6.35 -4.80 16.08
C GLY A 30 7.86 -4.58 16.08
N GLY A 31 8.61 -5.31 15.25
CA GLY A 31 10.04 -5.10 15.07
C GLY A 31 10.34 -3.72 14.47
N THR A 32 11.29 -3.00 15.04
CA THR A 32 11.76 -1.73 14.48
C THR A 32 12.86 -1.95 13.45
N VAL A 33 13.04 -1.00 12.53
CA VAL A 33 14.10 -1.08 11.50
C VAL A 33 15.50 -1.32 12.12
N PRO A 34 15.95 -0.53 13.14
CA PRO A 34 17.26 -0.77 13.75
C PRO A 34 17.36 -2.13 14.43
N PHE A 35 16.27 -2.61 15.04
CA PHE A 35 16.23 -3.92 15.69
C PHE A 35 16.38 -5.05 14.65
N ILE A 36 15.63 -5.00 13.55
CA ILE A 36 15.67 -6.00 12.49
C ILE A 36 17.06 -6.03 11.85
N ALA A 37 17.59 -4.86 11.48
CA ALA A 37 18.90 -4.72 10.84
C ALA A 37 20.05 -5.25 11.72
N ARG A 38 19.94 -5.12 13.05
CA ARG A 38 20.98 -5.56 14.00
C ARG A 38 20.83 -7.03 14.42
N TYR A 39 19.61 -7.46 14.74
CA TYR A 39 19.38 -8.71 15.46
C TYR A 39 18.62 -9.78 14.65
N ARG A 40 18.17 -9.48 13.42
CA ARG A 40 17.40 -10.39 12.55
C ARG A 40 18.01 -10.52 11.15
N LYS A 41 19.33 -10.38 11.04
CA LYS A 41 20.07 -10.49 9.77
C LYS A 41 19.84 -11.83 9.09
N GLU A 42 20.01 -12.93 9.81
CA GLU A 42 19.77 -14.29 9.31
C GLU A 42 18.35 -14.45 8.72
N ASN A 43 17.33 -13.98 9.46
CA ASN A 43 15.92 -14.06 9.04
C ASN A 43 15.64 -13.29 7.73
N THR A 44 16.30 -12.15 7.55
CA THR A 44 16.08 -11.27 6.39
C THR A 44 17.05 -11.56 5.24
N GLY A 45 17.98 -12.49 5.39
CA GLY A 45 19.05 -12.73 4.41
C GLY A 45 20.05 -11.58 4.34
N SER A 46 20.41 -11.03 5.49
CA SER A 46 21.40 -9.97 5.71
C SER A 46 21.06 -8.61 5.10
N LEU A 47 19.76 -8.26 5.05
CA LEU A 47 19.36 -6.92 4.63
C LEU A 47 19.89 -5.84 5.58
N ASP A 48 20.27 -4.70 5.02
CA ASP A 48 20.70 -3.54 5.79
C ASP A 48 19.53 -2.62 6.18
N GLU A 49 19.84 -1.59 6.96
CA GLU A 49 18.85 -0.62 7.46
C GLU A 49 18.16 0.18 6.34
N VAL A 50 18.86 0.44 5.22
CA VAL A 50 18.32 1.16 4.06
C VAL A 50 17.33 0.28 3.30
N GLU A 51 17.67 -0.99 3.08
CA GLU A 51 16.80 -1.97 2.43
C GLU A 51 15.54 -2.25 3.26
N ILE A 52 15.69 -2.46 4.57
CA ILE A 52 14.57 -2.69 5.49
C ILE A 52 13.66 -1.45 5.54
N THR A 53 14.24 -0.24 5.57
CA THR A 53 13.47 1.01 5.49
C THR A 53 12.69 1.11 4.18
N SER A 54 13.31 0.73 3.06
CA SER A 54 12.67 0.74 1.74
C SER A 54 11.48 -0.22 1.67
N ILE A 55 11.63 -1.44 2.22
CA ILE A 55 10.54 -2.41 2.33
C ILE A 55 9.39 -1.84 3.17
N ARG A 56 9.69 -1.31 4.37
CA ARG A 56 8.69 -0.71 5.26
C ARG A 56 7.90 0.40 4.55
N ASN A 57 8.59 1.29 3.85
CA ASN A 57 7.97 2.42 3.17
C ASN A 57 7.07 1.93 2.02
N ARG A 58 7.49 0.93 1.23
CA ARG A 58 6.64 0.36 0.16
C ARG A 58 5.43 -0.37 0.73
N LEU A 59 5.59 -1.15 1.81
CA LEU A 59 4.46 -1.78 2.51
C LEU A 59 3.45 -0.72 2.97
N PHE A 60 3.92 0.38 3.54
CA PHE A 60 3.07 1.48 3.97
C PHE A 60 2.30 2.10 2.79
N GLN A 61 2.99 2.43 1.68
CA GLN A 61 2.36 3.00 0.49
C GLN A 61 1.27 2.08 -0.11
N ILE A 62 1.53 0.77 -0.19
CA ILE A 62 0.57 -0.20 -0.71
C ILE A 62 -0.66 -0.30 0.22
N ARG A 63 -0.44 -0.33 1.55
CA ARG A 63 -1.53 -0.34 2.55
C ARG A 63 -2.38 0.92 2.45
N GLU A 64 -1.74 2.09 2.37
CA GLU A 64 -2.41 3.37 2.24
C GLU A 64 -3.26 3.44 0.95
N LEU A 65 -2.68 3.06 -0.19
CA LEU A 65 -3.39 3.02 -1.46
C LEU A 65 -4.60 2.08 -1.41
N THR A 66 -4.41 0.89 -0.86
CA THR A 66 -5.46 -0.15 -0.77
C THR A 66 -6.61 0.32 0.13
N GLU A 67 -6.28 0.85 1.31
CA GLU A 67 -7.29 1.34 2.25
C GLU A 67 -8.04 2.55 1.69
N ARG A 68 -7.32 3.48 1.07
CA ARG A 68 -7.95 4.64 0.45
C ARG A 68 -8.88 4.23 -0.70
N ARG A 69 -8.46 3.26 -1.51
CA ARG A 69 -9.25 2.68 -2.61
C ARG A 69 -10.55 2.08 -2.07
N ARG A 70 -10.48 1.30 -0.99
CA ARG A 70 -11.65 0.72 -0.32
C ARG A 70 -12.63 1.80 0.12
N VAL A 71 -12.15 2.84 0.81
CA VAL A 71 -12.98 3.96 1.28
C VAL A 71 -13.68 4.68 0.12
N ILE A 72 -12.97 4.91 -0.99
CA ILE A 72 -13.53 5.55 -2.18
C ILE A 72 -14.63 4.69 -2.81
N LEU A 73 -14.36 3.39 -3.00
CA LEU A 73 -15.34 2.45 -3.56
C LEU A 73 -16.61 2.41 -2.70
N GLU A 74 -16.47 2.25 -1.39
CA GLU A 74 -17.61 2.27 -0.45
C GLU A 74 -18.38 3.59 -0.50
N SER A 75 -17.67 4.72 -0.60
CA SER A 75 -18.31 6.04 -0.71
C SER A 75 -19.13 6.18 -2.00
N LEU A 76 -18.65 5.63 -3.12
CA LEU A 76 -19.32 5.70 -4.41
C LEU A 76 -20.51 4.75 -4.47
N GLU A 77 -20.35 3.54 -3.95
CA GLU A 77 -21.40 2.52 -3.86
C GLU A 77 -22.57 3.01 -3.01
N LYS A 78 -22.30 3.53 -1.80
CA LYS A 78 -23.33 4.08 -0.90
C LYS A 78 -24.14 5.23 -1.52
N ARG A 79 -23.61 5.90 -2.55
CA ARG A 79 -24.26 7.01 -3.24
C ARG A 79 -24.84 6.60 -4.60
N GLY A 80 -24.75 5.33 -4.98
CA GLY A 80 -25.22 4.83 -6.28
C GLY A 80 -24.42 5.39 -7.47
N LEU A 81 -23.19 5.83 -7.25
CA LEU A 81 -22.32 6.43 -8.29
C LEU A 81 -21.30 5.44 -8.86
N LEU A 82 -21.18 4.25 -8.28
CA LEU A 82 -20.20 3.25 -8.69
C LEU A 82 -20.68 2.51 -9.95
N THR A 83 -20.11 2.87 -11.10
CA THR A 83 -20.30 2.12 -12.35
C THR A 83 -19.21 1.06 -12.51
N ASN A 84 -19.45 0.05 -13.34
CA ASN A 84 -18.45 -0.98 -13.67
C ASN A 84 -17.17 -0.40 -14.27
N GLU A 85 -17.28 0.66 -15.09
CA GLU A 85 -16.14 1.36 -15.67
C GLU A 85 -15.35 2.11 -14.59
N LEU A 86 -16.05 2.90 -13.75
CA LEU A 86 -15.41 3.64 -12.67
C LEU A 86 -14.73 2.72 -11.66
N GLN A 87 -15.36 1.59 -11.32
CA GLN A 87 -14.76 0.56 -10.48
C GLN A 87 -13.45 0.03 -11.08
N LYS A 88 -13.43 -0.29 -12.38
CA LYS A 88 -12.20 -0.73 -13.07
C LYS A 88 -11.11 0.34 -13.03
N THR A 89 -11.47 1.60 -13.28
CA THR A 89 -10.52 2.73 -13.24
C THR A 89 -9.93 2.91 -11.84
N ILE A 90 -10.75 2.81 -10.79
CA ILE A 90 -10.30 2.90 -9.39
C ILE A 90 -9.40 1.72 -8.99
N LEU A 91 -9.76 0.51 -9.43
CA LEU A 91 -8.94 -0.70 -9.19
C LEU A 91 -7.61 -0.64 -9.94
N GLY A 92 -7.56 0.02 -11.10
CA GLY A 92 -6.35 0.22 -11.90
C GLY A 92 -5.45 1.36 -11.44
N ALA A 93 -5.86 2.17 -10.45
CA ALA A 93 -5.03 3.27 -9.96
C ALA A 93 -3.79 2.74 -9.21
N GLU A 94 -2.61 3.07 -9.73
CA GLU A 94 -1.31 2.61 -9.19
C GLU A 94 -0.74 3.52 -8.11
N THR A 95 -1.22 4.76 -8.02
CA THR A 95 -0.74 5.74 -7.04
C THR A 95 -1.89 6.41 -6.31
N LEU A 96 -1.61 6.91 -5.11
CA LEU A 96 -2.59 7.66 -4.30
C LEU A 96 -3.05 8.93 -5.03
N ALA A 97 -2.13 9.62 -5.72
CA ALA A 97 -2.44 10.81 -6.51
C ALA A 97 -3.44 10.50 -7.62
N THR A 98 -3.16 9.49 -8.45
CA THR A 98 -4.07 9.05 -9.51
C THR A 98 -5.43 8.64 -8.95
N LEU A 99 -5.44 7.94 -7.81
CA LEU A 99 -6.67 7.54 -7.14
C LEU A 99 -7.50 8.75 -6.66
N GLU A 100 -6.86 9.77 -6.09
CA GLU A 100 -7.55 11.01 -5.70
C GLU A 100 -8.05 11.79 -6.91
N ASP A 101 -7.29 11.86 -8.00
CA ASP A 101 -7.71 12.55 -9.23
C ASP A 101 -8.97 11.90 -9.83
N ILE A 102 -9.03 10.55 -9.83
CA ILE A 102 -10.22 9.79 -10.25
C ILE A 102 -11.42 10.11 -9.33
N TYR A 103 -11.19 10.22 -8.03
CA TYR A 103 -12.27 10.46 -7.06
C TYR A 103 -12.72 11.93 -6.99
N LEU A 104 -11.87 12.87 -7.39
CA LEU A 104 -12.07 14.31 -7.25
C LEU A 104 -13.45 14.80 -7.75
N PRO A 105 -13.96 14.39 -8.94
CA PRO A 105 -15.26 14.82 -9.43
C PRO A 105 -16.44 14.33 -8.58
N TYR A 106 -16.24 13.24 -7.83
CA TYR A 106 -17.27 12.59 -7.04
C TYR A 106 -17.22 13.01 -5.57
N ARG A 107 -16.15 13.68 -5.12
CA ARG A 107 -15.97 14.05 -3.71
C ARG A 107 -17.19 14.84 -3.20
N PRO A 108 -17.82 14.43 -2.08
CA PRO A 108 -18.95 15.16 -1.52
C PRO A 108 -18.57 16.62 -1.28
N LYS A 109 -19.37 17.56 -1.80
CA LYS A 109 -19.20 18.98 -1.47
C LYS A 109 -19.43 19.15 0.03
N ARG A 110 -18.46 19.74 0.74
CA ARG A 110 -18.65 20.14 2.14
C ARG A 110 -19.80 21.14 2.17
N ARG A 111 -20.93 20.75 2.77
CA ARG A 111 -21.95 21.71 3.22
C ARG A 111 -21.38 22.42 4.45
N THR A 112 -20.59 23.46 4.24
CA THR A 112 -20.37 24.46 5.29
C THR A 112 -21.68 25.20 5.47
N ARG A 113 -22.38 24.98 6.58
CA ARG A 113 -23.37 25.94 7.09
C ARG A 113 -22.58 27.17 7.51
N ALA A 114 -22.71 28.26 6.77
CA ALA A 114 -22.48 29.62 7.24
C ALA A 114 -23.85 30.28 7.34
#